data_AF-A0A258B9K1-F1
#
_entry.id   AF-A0A258B9K1-F1
#
_cell.length_a   1.000
_cell.length_b   1.000
_cell.length_c   1.000
_cell.angle_alpha   90.00
_cell.angle_beta   90.00
_cell.angle_gamma   90.00
#
_symmetry.space_group_name_H-M   'P 1'
#
loop_
_entity.id
_entity.type
_entity.pdbx_description
1 polymer ?
#
loop_
_entity_poly.entity_id
_entity_poly.type
_entity_poly.pdbx_seq_one_letter_code
_entity_poly.pdbx_strand_id
1 'polypeptide(L)'
;MKKISSLDDHLGYWLRCLSNFVSESFAKRLEKHDITVAQWVVMRSLYGKGDLTLNEAARIVGIDASSLSRMAERMVHKGLINRNTDPIDRRAVKL
;
A
#
# COMPACT_ATOMS: atom_id res chain seq x y z
N MET A 1 -14.72 -18.03 -42.33
CA MET A 1 -15.07 -17.25 -41.11
C MET A 1 -13.81 -17.12 -40.26
N LYS A 2 -13.46 -15.92 -39.76
CA LYS A 2 -12.34 -15.76 -38.81
C LYS A 2 -12.75 -16.38 -37.47
N LYS A 3 -11.93 -17.29 -36.95
CA LYS A 3 -12.11 -17.85 -35.60
C LYS A 3 -11.85 -16.74 -34.59
N ILE A 4 -12.81 -16.49 -33.70
CA ILE A 4 -12.65 -15.51 -32.61
C ILE A 4 -11.66 -16.10 -31.60
N SER A 5 -10.69 -15.30 -31.14
CA SER A 5 -9.71 -15.71 -30.14
C SER A 5 -10.37 -15.93 -28.77
N SER A 6 -9.89 -16.90 -28.02
CA SER A 6 -10.31 -17.14 -26.63
C SER A 6 -9.61 -16.17 -25.67
N LEU A 7 -10.11 -16.09 -24.42
CA LEU A 7 -9.54 -15.16 -23.44
C LEU A 7 -8.07 -15.45 -23.13
N ASP A 8 -7.71 -16.72 -23.07
CA ASP A 8 -6.37 -17.21 -22.82
C ASP A 8 -5.38 -16.99 -23.99
N ASP A 9 -5.87 -16.61 -25.18
CA ASP A 9 -5.03 -16.12 -26.27
C ASP A 9 -4.46 -14.70 -25.99
N HIS A 10 -4.99 -14.00 -24.98
CA HIS A 10 -4.63 -12.61 -24.70
C HIS A 10 -3.69 -12.48 -23.49
N LEU A 11 -2.48 -11.94 -23.71
CA LEU A 11 -1.51 -11.69 -22.64
C LEU A 11 -2.08 -10.85 -21.49
N GLY A 12 -2.93 -9.86 -21.80
CA GLY A 12 -3.59 -9.03 -20.78
C GLY A 12 -4.48 -9.83 -19.83
N TYR A 13 -5.12 -10.90 -20.30
CA TYR A 13 -5.89 -11.81 -19.46
C TYR A 13 -4.97 -12.50 -18.44
N TRP A 14 -3.86 -13.07 -18.89
CA TRP A 14 -2.89 -13.74 -18.03
C TRP A 14 -2.20 -12.79 -17.05
N LEU A 15 -1.84 -11.57 -17.48
CA LEU A 15 -1.27 -10.55 -16.60
C LEU A 15 -2.22 -10.17 -15.47
N ARG A 16 -3.51 -10.01 -15.77
CA ARG A 16 -4.54 -9.75 -14.74
C ARG A 16 -4.68 -10.93 -13.78
N CYS A 17 -4.76 -12.16 -14.29
CA CYS A 17 -4.88 -13.36 -13.45
C CYS A 17 -3.67 -13.52 -12.53
N LEU A 18 -2.45 -13.33 -13.05
CA LEU A 18 -1.21 -13.37 -12.27
C LEU A 18 -1.18 -12.26 -11.22
N SER A 19 -1.52 -11.02 -11.61
CA SER A 19 -1.57 -9.88 -10.69
C SER A 19 -2.52 -10.13 -9.52
N ASN A 20 -3.72 -10.67 -9.81
CA ASN A 20 -4.70 -11.01 -8.77
C ASN A 20 -4.15 -12.09 -7.84
N PHE A 21 -3.63 -13.19 -8.41
CA PHE A 21 -3.06 -14.29 -7.63
C PHE A 21 -1.92 -13.84 -6.70
N VAL A 22 -0.97 -13.06 -7.23
CA VAL A 22 0.16 -12.53 -6.46
C VAL A 22 -0.33 -11.56 -5.38
N SER A 23 -1.25 -10.66 -5.71
CA SER A 23 -1.80 -9.68 -4.76
C SER A 23 -2.56 -10.35 -3.62
N GLU A 24 -3.41 -11.34 -3.92
CA GLU A 24 -4.15 -12.12 -2.93
C GLU A 24 -3.21 -12.95 -2.05
N SER A 25 -2.24 -13.63 -2.66
CA SER A 25 -1.27 -14.43 -1.89
C SER A 25 -0.43 -13.54 -0.97
N PHE A 26 -0.09 -12.33 -1.40
CA PHE A 26 0.67 -11.40 -0.57
C PHE A 26 -0.18 -10.84 0.57
N ALA A 27 -1.43 -10.44 0.29
CA ALA A 27 -2.37 -10.00 1.31
C ALA A 27 -2.58 -11.05 2.40
N LYS A 28 -2.81 -12.32 2.03
CA LYS A 28 -2.95 -13.45 2.97
C LYS A 28 -1.73 -13.66 3.87
N ARG A 29 -0.52 -13.33 3.39
CA ARG A 29 0.70 -13.42 4.21
C ARG A 29 0.76 -12.28 5.22
N LEU A 30 0.38 -11.07 4.83
CA LEU A 30 0.36 -9.91 5.71
C LEU A 30 -0.76 -9.97 6.76
N GLU A 31 -1.89 -10.61 6.45
CA GLU A 31 -2.99 -10.84 7.41
C GLU A 31 -2.53 -11.59 8.66
N LYS A 32 -1.55 -12.49 8.54
CA LYS A 32 -0.94 -13.19 9.70
C LYS A 32 -0.25 -12.24 10.68
N HIS A 33 0.05 -11.02 10.24
CA HIS A 33 0.66 -9.96 11.03
C HIS A 33 -0.32 -8.81 11.31
N ASP A 34 -1.60 -8.97 10.99
CA ASP A 34 -2.63 -7.92 11.12
C ASP A 34 -2.28 -6.61 10.36
N ILE A 35 -1.66 -6.79 9.19
CA ILE A 35 -1.20 -5.70 8.30
C ILE A 35 -1.88 -5.82 6.94
N THR A 36 -2.32 -4.70 6.37
CA THR A 36 -2.80 -4.64 4.99
C THR A 36 -1.67 -4.33 4.00
N VAL A 37 -1.87 -4.63 2.72
CA VAL A 37 -0.89 -4.27 1.66
C VAL A 37 -0.58 -2.77 1.66
N ALA A 38 -1.59 -1.92 1.84
CA ALA A 38 -1.40 -0.48 1.90
C ALA A 38 -0.53 -0.05 3.09
N GLN A 39 -0.76 -0.63 4.27
CA GLN A 39 0.06 -0.37 5.46
C GLN A 39 1.51 -0.86 5.26
N TRP A 40 1.68 -2.02 4.64
CA TRP A 40 3.00 -2.54 4.27
C TRP A 40 3.74 -1.61 3.30
N VAL A 41 3.05 -1.06 2.29
CA VAL A 41 3.64 -0.09 1.35
C VAL A 41 4.15 1.14 2.10
N VAL A 42 3.38 1.67 3.06
CA VAL A 42 3.82 2.79 3.90
C VAL A 42 5.08 2.41 4.69
N MET A 43 5.05 1.30 5.43
CA MET A 43 6.20 0.84 6.23
C MET A 43 7.45 0.61 5.37
N ARG A 44 7.29 -0.04 4.20
CA ARG A 44 8.41 -0.30 3.28
C ARG A 44 8.96 0.99 2.70
N SER A 45 8.11 1.97 2.44
CA SER A 45 8.52 3.28 1.94
C SER A 45 9.30 4.06 3.00
N LEU A 46 8.84 4.06 4.25
CA LEU A 46 9.56 4.65 5.38
C LEU A 46 10.93 3.97 5.60
N TYR A 47 10.97 2.64 5.51
CA TYR A 47 12.23 1.89 5.62
C TYR A 47 13.23 2.23 4.50
N GLY A 48 12.76 2.55 3.30
CA GLY A 48 13.62 2.83 2.15
C GLY A 48 14.05 4.29 1.99
N LYS A 49 13.15 5.23 2.34
CA LYS A 49 13.33 6.67 2.10
C LYS A 49 13.55 7.49 3.37
N GLY A 50 13.36 6.89 4.54
CA GLY A 50 13.28 7.61 5.81
C GLY A 50 11.91 8.26 5.98
N ASP A 51 11.89 9.42 6.62
CA ASP A 51 10.66 10.12 6.98
C ASP A 51 9.87 10.54 5.73
N LEU A 52 8.54 10.40 5.81
CA LEU A 52 7.63 10.81 4.74
C LEU A 52 6.55 11.71 5.29
N THR A 53 6.20 12.75 4.55
CA THR A 53 4.97 13.49 4.84
C THR A 53 3.74 12.63 4.52
N LEU A 54 2.60 12.92 5.16
CA LEU A 54 1.33 12.28 4.82
C LEU A 54 0.97 12.44 3.32
N ASN A 55 1.31 13.57 2.68
CA ASN A 55 1.01 13.76 1.27
C ASN A 55 1.86 12.84 0.36
N GLU A 56 3.12 12.64 0.69
CA GLU A 56 4.01 11.73 -0.05
C GLU A 56 3.58 10.28 0.13
N ALA A 57 3.31 9.86 1.36
CA ALA A 57 2.80 8.53 1.64
C ALA A 57 1.45 8.27 0.94
N ALA A 58 0.57 9.28 0.83
CA ALA A 58 -0.73 9.14 0.20
C ALA A 58 -0.57 8.94 -1.31
N ARG A 59 0.36 9.69 -1.93
CA ARG A 59 0.72 9.54 -3.34
C ARG A 59 1.33 8.17 -3.64
N ILE A 60 2.18 7.65 -2.75
CA ILE A 60 2.80 6.33 -2.93
C ILE A 60 1.77 5.21 -2.87
N VAL A 61 0.82 5.29 -1.93
CA VAL A 61 -0.24 4.27 -1.77
C VAL A 61 -1.35 4.43 -2.81
N GLY A 62 -1.52 5.63 -3.37
CA GLY A 62 -2.58 5.92 -4.35
C GLY A 62 -3.94 6.21 -3.71
N ILE A 63 -3.95 6.80 -2.51
CA ILE A 63 -5.17 7.19 -1.79
C ILE A 63 -5.16 8.68 -1.46
N ASP A 64 -6.31 9.24 -1.07
CA ASP A 64 -6.40 10.63 -0.63
C ASP A 64 -5.76 10.84 0.76
N ALA A 65 -5.36 12.08 1.04
CA ALA A 65 -4.69 12.44 2.29
C ALA A 65 -5.55 12.19 3.54
N SER A 66 -6.89 12.28 3.44
CA SER A 66 -7.78 12.01 4.58
C SER A 66 -7.80 10.51 4.91
N SER A 67 -7.86 9.65 3.88
CA SER A 67 -7.79 8.20 4.02
C SER A 67 -6.45 7.75 4.56
N LEU A 68 -5.35 8.35 4.08
CA LEU A 68 -4.04 8.06 4.65
C LEU A 68 -3.94 8.53 6.10
N SER A 69 -4.42 9.72 6.45
CA SER A 69 -4.38 10.20 7.84
C SER A 69 -5.05 9.22 8.81
N ARG A 70 -6.24 8.72 8.44
CA ARG A 70 -6.95 7.68 9.23
C ARG A 70 -6.19 6.36 9.28
N MET A 71 -5.52 5.99 8.17
CA MET A 71 -4.70 4.77 8.12
C MET A 71 -3.47 4.89 9.01
N ALA A 72 -2.77 6.02 8.95
CA ALA A 72 -1.58 6.30 9.75
C ALA A 72 -1.91 6.31 11.24
N GLU A 73 -3.04 6.91 11.65
CA GLU A 73 -3.51 6.86 13.03
C GLU A 73 -3.73 5.42 13.53
N ARG A 74 -4.36 4.56 12.72
CA ARG A 74 -4.50 3.13 13.05
C ARG A 74 -3.15 2.43 13.12
N MET A 75 -2.21 2.75 12.24
CA MET A 75 -0.87 2.15 12.27
C MET A 75 -0.06 2.59 13.50
N VAL A 76 -0.18 3.85 13.93
CA VAL A 76 0.41 4.33 15.20
C VAL A 76 -0.19 3.59 16.38
N HIS A 77 -1.52 3.42 16.41
CA HIS A 77 -2.18 2.67 17.48
C HIS A 77 -1.74 1.19 17.54
N LYS A 78 -1.41 0.59 16.39
CA LYS A 78 -0.82 -0.75 16.30
C LYS A 78 0.69 -0.79 16.60
N GLY A 79 1.34 0.34 16.86
CA GLY A 79 2.79 0.43 17.06
C GLY A 79 3.62 0.12 15.82
N LEU A 80 3.05 0.28 14.61
CA LEU A 80 3.73 -0.03 13.35
C LEU A 80 4.58 1.13 12.81
N ILE A 81 4.25 2.36 13.21
CA ILE A 81 4.92 3.61 12.82
C ILE A 81 4.83 4.62 13.97
N ASN A 82 5.71 5.61 13.93
CA ASN A 82 5.66 6.78 14.80
C ASN A 82 5.25 8.03 14.02
N ARG A 83 4.56 8.96 14.69
CA ARG A 83 4.21 10.26 14.12
C ARG A 83 5.02 11.33 14.83
N ASN A 84 5.78 12.13 14.09
CA ASN A 84 6.47 13.27 14.66
C ASN A 84 5.52 14.48 14.65
N THR A 85 5.21 15.01 15.84
CA THR A 85 4.39 16.22 16.00
C THR A 85 5.28 17.43 16.22
N ASP A 86 6.29 17.61 15.38
CA ASP A 86 7.13 18.80 15.39
C ASP A 86 6.24 20.03 15.06
N PRO A 87 6.29 21.15 15.81
CA PRO A 87 5.43 22.31 15.58
C PRO A 87 5.51 22.90 14.16
N ILE A 88 6.64 22.67 13.46
CA ILE A 88 6.90 23.13 12.10
C ILE A 88 6.44 22.08 11.05
N ASP A 89 6.43 20.80 11.42
CA ASP A 89 6.14 19.69 10.50
C ASP A 89 5.26 18.60 11.14
N ARG A 90 4.03 19.00 11.51
CA ARG A 90 3.01 18.14 12.16
C ARG A 90 2.53 16.95 11.31
N ARG A 91 3.13 16.71 10.14
CA ARG A 91 2.65 15.76 9.12
C ARG A 91 3.67 14.70 8.73
N ALA A 92 4.83 14.65 9.36
CA ALA A 92 5.84 13.62 9.10
C ALA A 92 5.52 12.30 9.83
N VAL A 93 5.59 11.21 9.07
CA VAL A 93 5.49 9.82 9.51
C VAL A 93 6.89 9.21 9.47
N LYS A 94 7.24 8.42 10.49
CA LYS A 94 8.52 7.73 10.66
C LYS A 94 8.29 6.29 11.10
N LEU A 95 9.32 5.44 11.03
CA LEU A 95 9.26 4.11 11.67
C LEU A 95 9.28 4.22 13.19
#